data_AF-A0A3B3VUH2-F1
#
_entry.id   AF-A0A3B3VUH2-F1
#
_cell.length_a   1.000
_cell.length_b   1.000
_cell.length_c   1.000
_cell.angle_alpha   90.00
_cell.angle_beta   90.00
_cell.angle_gamma   90.00
#
_symmetry.space_group_name_H-M   'P 1'
#
loop_
_entity.id
_entity.type
_entity.pdbx_description
1 polymer ?
#
loop_
_entity_poly.entity_id
_entity_poly.type
_entity_poly.pdbx_seq_one_letter_code
_entity_poly.pdbx_strand_id
1 'polypeptide(L)'
;MVKKKRLRLIAEMARKIRAYRELKFRPKESQKYALDYENMRRPLTGKMLPVLAWQDVRRESRLFSLLAGMRLFGVGRMFTRKSWLEEHPEPSYWEITKVKVDYTAENMDHGKAWGILTYKGKQEKEVKEVEKVMYHDWRLIPKGMEQQFKDFQPLPEPPVRYVPYPPLLRAMILAQRGRAGGRVVTEEPALPLQRNVVFNVEYFRKQEEENRRKEGTAV
;
A
#
# COMPACT_ATOMS: atom_id res chain seq x y z
N MET A 1 -48.54 -9.36 4.68
CA MET A 1 -48.18 -10.68 4.12
C MET A 1 -46.81 -10.59 3.45
N VAL A 2 -45.78 -11.19 4.03
CA VAL A 2 -44.41 -11.19 3.47
C VAL A 2 -44.36 -12.17 2.30
N LYS A 3 -44.17 -11.68 1.06
CA LYS A 3 -44.06 -12.53 -0.14
C LYS A 3 -42.87 -13.49 0.01
N LYS A 4 -43.12 -14.80 0.01
CA LYS A 4 -42.06 -15.82 0.00
C LYS A 4 -41.20 -15.66 -1.27
N LYS A 5 -39.90 -15.41 -1.12
CA LYS A 5 -38.96 -15.30 -2.25
C LYS A 5 -38.92 -16.63 -3.02
N ARG A 6 -39.14 -16.58 -4.33
CA ARG A 6 -39.07 -17.75 -5.22
C ARG A 6 -37.59 -18.18 -5.36
N LEU A 7 -37.29 -19.45 -5.04
CA LEU A 7 -35.94 -20.02 -5.16
C LEU A 7 -35.47 -20.02 -6.63
N ARG A 8 -34.28 -19.47 -6.88
CA ARG A 8 -33.64 -19.42 -8.22
C ARG A 8 -32.46 -20.38 -8.28
N LEU A 9 -32.74 -21.67 -8.45
CA LEU A 9 -31.73 -22.73 -8.43
C LEU A 9 -30.64 -22.57 -9.52
N ILE A 10 -31.03 -22.16 -10.73
CA ILE A 10 -30.09 -21.95 -11.84
C ILE A 10 -29.13 -20.80 -11.53
N ALA A 11 -29.60 -19.73 -10.88
CA ALA A 11 -28.75 -18.60 -10.53
C ALA A 11 -27.70 -19.00 -9.47
N GLU A 12 -28.10 -19.79 -8.47
CA GLU A 12 -27.18 -20.34 -7.47
C GLU A 12 -26.14 -21.27 -8.10
N MET A 13 -26.57 -22.17 -8.98
CA MET A 13 -25.69 -23.08 -9.71
C MET A 13 -24.68 -22.31 -10.58
N ALA A 14 -25.14 -21.33 -11.35
CA ALA A 14 -24.29 -20.48 -12.17
C ALA A 14 -23.29 -19.66 -11.34
N ARG A 15 -23.66 -19.23 -10.13
CA ARG A 15 -22.75 -18.54 -9.21
C ARG A 15 -21.63 -19.47 -8.73
N LYS A 16 -21.98 -20.69 -8.30
CA LYS A 16 -21.01 -21.70 -7.86
C LYS A 16 -20.04 -22.09 -8.98
N ILE A 17 -20.55 -22.34 -10.19
CA ILE A 17 -19.72 -22.70 -11.34
C ILE A 17 -18.77 -21.55 -11.71
N ARG A 18 -19.23 -20.30 -11.70
CA ARG A 18 -18.38 -19.14 -11.96
C ARG A 18 -17.26 -19.01 -10.92
N ALA A 19 -17.58 -19.07 -9.63
CA ALA A 19 -16.58 -19.00 -8.57
C ALA A 19 -15.54 -20.13 -8.67
N TYR A 20 -15.98 -21.35 -8.99
CA TYR A 20 -15.07 -22.48 -9.20
C TYR A 20 -14.15 -22.26 -10.41
N ARG A 21 -14.69 -21.80 -11.53
CA ARG A 21 -13.90 -21.48 -12.73
C ARG A 21 -12.92 -20.33 -12.47
N GLU A 22 -13.34 -19.28 -11.77
CA GLU A 22 -12.46 -18.17 -11.37
C GLU A 22 -11.30 -18.63 -10.49
N LEU A 23 -11.56 -19.56 -9.56
CA LEU A 23 -10.50 -20.12 -8.72
C LEU A 23 -9.54 -21.00 -9.53
N LYS A 24 -10.08 -21.88 -10.38
CA LYS A 24 -9.29 -22.85 -11.16
C LYS A 24 -8.47 -22.17 -12.28
N PHE A 25 -9.06 -21.20 -12.96
CA PHE A 25 -8.45 -20.46 -14.06
C PHE A 25 -7.90 -19.10 -13.63
N ARG A 26 -7.64 -18.91 -12.32
CA ARG A 26 -7.04 -17.68 -11.82
C ARG A 26 -5.67 -17.48 -12.49
N PRO A 27 -5.45 -16.34 -13.18
CA PRO A 27 -4.17 -16.08 -13.80
C PRO A 27 -3.09 -16.01 -12.72
N LYS A 28 -1.94 -16.61 -13.04
CA LYS A 28 -0.75 -16.59 -12.18
C LYS A 28 -0.10 -15.21 -12.18
N GLU A 29 0.82 -14.96 -11.25
CA GLU A 29 1.46 -13.65 -11.14
C GLU A 29 2.38 -13.39 -12.32
N SER A 30 3.05 -14.44 -12.81
CA SER A 30 3.80 -14.44 -14.07
C SER A 30 2.97 -13.94 -15.26
N GLN A 31 1.77 -14.51 -15.45
CA GLN A 31 0.87 -14.13 -16.55
C GLN A 31 0.29 -12.73 -16.38
N LYS A 32 -0.07 -12.36 -15.15
CA LYS A 32 -0.68 -11.07 -14.84
C LYS A 32 0.31 -9.91 -15.02
N TYR A 33 1.56 -10.12 -14.63
CA TYR A 33 2.58 -9.08 -14.59
C TYR A 33 3.64 -9.19 -15.68
N ALA A 34 3.51 -10.16 -16.59
CA ALA A 34 4.25 -10.21 -17.85
C ALA A 34 4.19 -8.86 -18.56
N LEU A 35 5.32 -8.52 -19.18
CA LEU A 35 5.53 -7.25 -19.86
C LEU A 35 6.36 -7.49 -21.11
N ASP A 36 5.85 -7.01 -22.24
CA ASP A 36 6.61 -6.86 -23.47
C ASP A 36 7.44 -5.56 -23.37
N TYR A 37 8.76 -5.71 -23.39
CA TYR A 37 9.71 -4.60 -23.22
C TYR A 37 9.85 -3.73 -24.48
N GLU A 38 9.44 -4.22 -25.64
CA GLU A 38 9.47 -3.44 -26.88
C GLU A 38 8.29 -2.46 -26.91
N ASN A 39 7.08 -2.99 -26.71
CA ASN A 39 5.84 -2.22 -26.83
C ASN A 39 5.32 -1.65 -25.50
N MET A 40 5.97 -1.97 -24.37
CA MET A 40 5.53 -1.60 -23.01
C MET A 40 4.08 -2.01 -22.71
N ARG A 41 3.66 -3.14 -23.28
CA ARG A 41 2.29 -3.69 -23.18
C ARG A 41 2.26 -4.94 -22.35
N ARG A 42 1.19 -5.10 -21.57
CA ARG A 42 0.91 -6.35 -20.85
C ARG A 42 0.12 -7.29 -21.75
N PRO A 43 0.64 -8.47 -22.12
CA PRO A 43 -0.01 -9.36 -23.08
C PRO A 43 -1.39 -9.83 -22.62
N LEU A 44 -1.57 -10.08 -21.31
CA LEU A 44 -2.86 -10.55 -20.76
C LEU A 44 -3.98 -9.52 -20.87
N THR A 45 -3.67 -8.23 -20.69
CA THR A 45 -4.71 -7.17 -20.65
C THR A 45 -4.71 -6.28 -21.89
N GLY A 46 -3.68 -6.37 -22.73
CA GLY A 46 -3.45 -5.47 -23.86
C GLY A 46 -3.14 -4.02 -23.47
N LYS A 47 -3.08 -3.71 -22.16
CA LYS A 47 -2.88 -2.34 -21.68
C LYS A 47 -1.41 -1.94 -21.75
N MET A 48 -1.18 -0.70 -22.19
CA MET A 48 0.12 -0.06 -22.16
C MET A 48 0.45 0.47 -20.75
N LEU A 49 1.72 0.44 -20.38
CA LEU A 49 2.20 1.10 -19.18
C LEU A 49 2.21 2.63 -19.36
N PRO A 50 2.02 3.41 -18.28
CA PRO A 50 2.19 4.85 -18.31
C PRO A 50 3.59 5.24 -18.80
N VAL A 51 3.69 6.29 -19.63
CA VAL A 51 4.94 6.72 -20.27
C VAL A 51 6.05 7.01 -19.25
N LEU A 52 5.69 7.59 -18.09
CA LEU A 52 6.65 7.89 -17.02
C LEU A 52 7.35 6.65 -16.48
N ALA A 53 6.71 5.47 -16.52
CA ALA A 53 7.30 4.23 -16.02
C ALA A 53 8.27 3.58 -17.01
N TRP A 54 8.33 4.02 -18.27
CA TRP A 54 9.09 3.33 -19.32
C TRP A 54 10.60 3.40 -19.10
N GLN A 55 11.10 4.52 -18.57
CA GLN A 55 12.52 4.69 -18.26
C GLN A 55 12.95 3.70 -17.18
N ASP A 56 12.14 3.60 -16.11
CA ASP A 56 12.41 2.72 -14.98
C ASP A 56 12.31 1.25 -15.37
N VAL A 57 11.31 0.88 -16.19
CA VAL A 57 11.17 -0.48 -16.74
C VAL A 57 12.40 -0.96 -17.49
N ARG A 58 13.12 -0.06 -18.18
CA ARG A 58 14.31 -0.42 -18.97
C ARG A 58 15.59 -0.47 -18.15
N ARG A 59 15.67 0.26 -17.04
CA ARG A 59 16.90 0.43 -16.26
C ARG A 59 16.91 -0.37 -14.97
N GLU A 60 15.77 -0.39 -14.28
CA GLU A 60 15.63 -0.95 -12.95
C GLU A 60 15.11 -2.39 -13.02
N SER A 61 15.26 -3.11 -11.91
CA SER A 61 14.85 -4.49 -11.78
C SER A 61 13.56 -4.63 -10.97
N ARG A 62 12.85 -5.74 -11.22
CA ARG A 62 11.77 -6.18 -10.32
C ARG A 62 12.38 -6.80 -9.07
N LEU A 63 11.62 -6.82 -7.98
CA LEU A 63 12.12 -7.40 -6.72
C LEU A 63 12.53 -8.86 -6.91
N PHE A 64 11.67 -9.68 -7.53
CA PHE A 64 11.93 -11.12 -7.70
C PHE A 64 13.06 -11.43 -8.66
N SER A 65 13.33 -10.57 -9.64
CA SER A 65 14.52 -10.70 -10.48
C SER A 65 15.80 -10.62 -9.65
N LEU A 66 15.83 -9.76 -8.62
CA LEU A 66 16.94 -9.67 -7.67
C LEU A 66 16.95 -10.82 -6.66
N LEU A 67 15.77 -11.25 -6.18
CA LEU A 67 15.67 -12.35 -5.21
C LEU A 67 16.07 -13.69 -5.83
N ALA A 68 15.67 -13.97 -7.07
CA ALA A 68 15.94 -15.22 -7.76
C ALA A 68 17.44 -15.48 -7.94
N GLY A 69 18.25 -14.42 -8.09
CA GLY A 69 19.71 -14.53 -8.18
C GLY A 69 20.41 -14.82 -6.84
N MET A 70 19.68 -14.87 -5.72
CA MET A 70 20.26 -15.03 -4.38
C MET A 70 19.90 -16.35 -3.72
N ARG A 71 20.80 -16.83 -2.86
CA ARG A 71 20.54 -18.00 -2.01
C ARG A 71 19.33 -17.74 -1.11
N LEU A 72 18.43 -18.72 -1.03
CA LEU A 72 17.20 -18.67 -0.25
C LEU A 72 16.34 -17.43 -0.56
N PHE A 73 16.34 -16.98 -1.82
CA PHE A 73 15.62 -15.79 -2.27
C PHE A 73 15.94 -14.54 -1.45
N GLY A 74 17.16 -14.41 -0.92
CA GLY A 74 17.58 -13.21 -0.20
C GLY A 74 16.83 -12.94 1.11
N VAL A 75 16.27 -13.96 1.76
CA VAL A 75 15.69 -13.81 3.10
C VAL A 75 16.74 -13.23 4.08
N GLY A 76 16.34 -12.21 4.84
CA GLY A 76 17.20 -11.42 5.73
C GLY A 76 17.98 -10.31 5.05
N ARG A 77 17.80 -10.08 3.74
CA ARG A 77 18.44 -8.96 3.02
C ARG A 77 17.53 -7.74 2.97
N MET A 78 18.17 -6.58 2.82
CA MET A 78 17.49 -5.30 2.73
C MET A 78 17.41 -4.79 1.29
N PHE A 79 16.23 -4.31 0.94
CA PHE A 79 15.91 -3.79 -0.38
C PHE A 79 15.34 -2.40 -0.28
N THR A 80 15.78 -1.51 -1.15
CA THR A 80 15.25 -0.16 -1.27
C THR A 80 14.61 0.02 -2.65
N ARG A 81 14.00 1.18 -2.86
CA ARG A 81 13.43 1.58 -4.14
C ARG A 81 14.14 2.81 -4.66
N LYS A 82 14.31 2.90 -5.97
CA LYS A 82 14.85 4.11 -6.62
C LYS A 82 13.96 5.31 -6.29
N SER A 83 12.63 5.16 -6.38
CA SER A 83 11.67 6.21 -6.00
C SER A 83 11.91 6.76 -4.59
N TRP A 84 12.22 5.91 -3.62
CA TRP A 84 12.48 6.35 -2.25
C TRP A 84 13.80 7.09 -2.09
N LEU A 85 14.85 6.65 -2.78
CA LEU A 85 16.14 7.34 -2.78
C LEU A 85 16.05 8.74 -3.41
N GLU A 86 15.15 8.94 -4.37
CA GLU A 86 14.93 10.24 -5.01
C GLU A 86 13.98 11.14 -4.22
N GLU A 87 12.95 10.57 -3.58
CA GLU A 87 11.92 11.33 -2.87
C GLU A 87 12.39 11.85 -1.51
N HIS A 88 13.19 11.06 -0.79
CA HIS A 88 13.50 11.28 0.61
C HIS A 88 14.98 11.00 0.92
N PRO A 89 15.66 11.89 1.67
CA PRO A 89 17.02 11.62 2.15
C PRO A 89 17.05 10.56 3.26
N GLU A 90 15.93 10.34 3.97
CA GLU A 90 15.85 9.37 5.05
C GLU A 90 15.82 7.92 4.52
N PRO A 91 16.53 6.98 5.17
CA PRO A 91 16.60 5.60 4.71
C PRO A 91 15.22 4.95 4.75
N SER A 92 14.83 4.40 3.61
CA SER A 92 13.62 3.60 3.45
C SER A 92 13.97 2.27 2.78
N TYR A 93 13.62 1.17 3.44
CA TYR A 93 13.94 -0.16 2.97
C TYR A 93 12.98 -1.21 3.54
N TRP A 94 12.92 -2.35 2.86
CA TRP A 94 12.27 -3.56 3.33
C TRP A 94 13.32 -4.60 3.72
N GLU A 95 13.18 -5.16 4.92
CA GLU A 95 13.90 -6.36 5.34
C GLU A 95 13.03 -7.59 5.07
N ILE A 96 13.45 -8.43 4.12
CA ILE A 96 12.62 -9.54 3.65
C ILE A 96 12.70 -10.71 4.63
N THR A 97 11.54 -11.18 5.09
CA THR A 97 11.45 -12.32 6.03
C THR A 97 10.92 -13.58 5.37
N LYS A 98 9.99 -13.45 4.41
CA LYS A 98 9.36 -14.58 3.73
C LYS A 98 9.16 -14.27 2.26
N VAL A 99 9.37 -15.28 1.42
CA VAL A 99 9.18 -15.19 -0.03
C VAL A 99 8.34 -16.37 -0.49
N LYS A 100 7.33 -16.10 -1.34
CA LYS A 100 6.54 -17.10 -2.05
C LYS A 100 6.65 -16.81 -3.54
N VAL A 101 7.44 -17.63 -4.21
CA VAL A 101 7.72 -17.52 -5.65
C VAL A 101 6.61 -18.16 -6.45
N ASP A 102 6.33 -17.58 -7.62
CA ASP A 102 5.51 -18.21 -8.64
C ASP A 102 6.38 -19.19 -9.46
N TYR A 103 6.26 -20.48 -9.14
CA TYR A 103 6.99 -21.56 -9.80
C TYR A 103 6.60 -21.78 -11.27
N THR A 104 5.57 -21.09 -11.77
CA THR A 104 5.19 -21.15 -13.19
C THR A 104 6.02 -20.23 -14.08
N ALA A 105 6.76 -19.28 -13.48
CA ALA A 105 7.67 -18.42 -14.19
C ALA A 105 9.01 -19.15 -14.44
N GLU A 106 9.48 -19.16 -15.68
CA GLU A 106 10.74 -19.79 -16.09
C GLU A 106 11.94 -19.27 -15.25
N ASN A 107 11.99 -17.96 -15.05
CA ASN A 107 13.08 -17.31 -14.32
C ASN A 107 12.77 -17.06 -12.83
N MET A 108 11.66 -17.59 -12.31
CA MET A 108 11.22 -17.33 -10.93
C MET A 108 11.13 -15.84 -10.58
N ASP A 109 10.86 -15.00 -11.58
CA ASP A 109 10.92 -13.53 -11.52
C ASP A 109 9.61 -12.88 -11.04
N HIS A 110 8.70 -13.68 -10.48
CA HIS A 110 7.40 -13.26 -9.97
C HIS A 110 7.07 -13.96 -8.65
N GLY A 111 6.27 -13.30 -7.81
CA GLY A 111 5.83 -13.85 -6.54
C GLY A 111 5.33 -12.79 -5.56
N LYS A 112 5.13 -13.23 -4.31
CA LYS A 112 4.80 -12.41 -3.15
C LYS A 112 5.90 -12.47 -2.11
N ALA A 113 6.25 -11.32 -1.56
CA ALA A 113 7.23 -11.21 -0.49
C ALA A 113 6.57 -10.60 0.75
N TRP A 114 7.09 -10.94 1.92
CA TRP A 114 6.76 -10.32 3.19
C TRP A 114 8.04 -9.86 3.86
N GLY A 115 7.94 -8.76 4.59
CA GLY A 115 9.08 -8.16 5.26
C GLY A 115 8.69 -7.15 6.31
N ILE A 116 9.69 -6.59 6.95
CA ILE A 116 9.56 -5.47 7.88
C ILE A 116 9.90 -4.19 7.11
N LEU A 117 9.00 -3.20 7.16
CA LEU A 117 9.21 -1.91 6.52
C LEU A 117 9.91 -0.96 7.50
N THR A 118 11.02 -0.39 7.06
CA THR A 118 11.55 0.85 7.64
C THR A 118 11.26 1.96 6.65
N TYR A 119 10.38 2.90 7.02
CA TYR A 119 10.01 4.03 6.16
C TYR A 119 10.45 5.33 6.84
N LYS A 120 11.28 6.11 6.15
CA LYS A 120 11.86 7.36 6.68
C LYS A 120 12.55 7.17 8.04
N GLY A 121 13.31 6.10 8.17
CA GLY A 121 13.98 5.74 9.43
C GLY A 121 13.09 5.20 10.54
N LYS A 122 11.77 5.14 10.36
CA LYS A 122 10.85 4.54 11.34
C LYS A 122 10.60 3.09 10.97
N GLN A 123 11.09 2.18 11.81
CA GLN A 123 10.87 0.75 11.66
C GLN A 123 9.48 0.35 12.15
N GLU A 124 8.75 -0.37 11.32
CA GLU A 124 7.49 -1.01 11.72
C GLU A 124 7.78 -2.29 12.52
N LYS A 125 6.90 -2.63 13.49
CA LYS A 125 7.07 -3.83 14.33
C LYS A 125 6.52 -5.09 13.68
N GLU A 126 5.63 -4.95 12.71
CA GLU A 126 4.90 -6.07 12.11
C GLU A 126 5.45 -6.44 10.74
N VAL A 127 5.42 -7.74 10.44
CA VAL A 127 5.72 -8.25 9.11
C VAL A 127 4.51 -8.00 8.20
N LYS A 128 4.72 -7.23 7.13
CA LYS A 128 3.69 -6.90 6.14
C LYS A 128 3.99 -7.51 4.78
N GLU A 129 2.95 -7.67 3.96
CA GLU A 129 3.13 -8.02 2.54
C GLU A 129 3.79 -6.85 1.83
N VAL A 130 4.89 -7.13 1.13
CA VAL A 130 5.61 -6.13 0.35
C VAL A 130 4.73 -5.75 -0.84
N GLU A 131 4.35 -4.49 -0.93
CA GLU A 131 3.57 -4.01 -2.07
C GLU A 131 4.44 -3.75 -3.31
N LYS A 132 3.82 -3.61 -4.48
CA LYS A 132 4.48 -3.17 -5.74
C LYS A 132 5.73 -3.97 -6.10
N VAL A 133 5.76 -5.24 -5.74
CA VAL A 133 6.83 -6.20 -6.04
C VAL A 133 7.17 -6.25 -7.54
N MET A 134 6.13 -6.15 -8.37
CA MET A 134 6.20 -6.23 -9.83
C MET A 134 6.71 -4.95 -10.50
N TYR A 135 6.99 -3.88 -9.74
CA TYR A 135 7.48 -2.62 -10.31
C TYR A 135 8.98 -2.76 -10.59
N HIS A 136 9.44 -2.11 -11.65
CA HIS A 136 10.85 -1.98 -11.97
C HIS A 136 11.40 -0.76 -11.23
N ASP A 137 11.58 -0.89 -9.93
CA ASP A 137 11.98 0.21 -9.04
C ASP A 137 12.90 -0.30 -7.92
N TRP A 138 13.18 -1.60 -7.88
CA TRP A 138 13.84 -2.23 -6.74
C TRP A 138 15.35 -2.25 -6.90
N ARG A 139 16.05 -1.98 -5.79
CA ARG A 139 17.50 -2.06 -5.68
C ARG A 139 17.89 -2.83 -4.42
N LEU A 140 18.91 -3.67 -4.54
CA LEU A 140 19.48 -4.41 -3.41
C LEU A 140 20.45 -3.50 -2.65
N ILE A 141 20.34 -3.47 -1.32
CA ILE A 141 21.34 -2.80 -0.48
C ILE A 141 22.53 -3.77 -0.28
N PRO A 142 23.76 -3.38 -0.64
CA PRO A 142 24.94 -4.20 -0.37
C PRO A 142 25.20 -4.36 1.13
N LYS A 143 25.65 -5.54 1.56
CA LYS A 143 25.86 -5.88 2.98
C LYS A 143 26.72 -4.88 3.76
N GLY A 144 27.76 -4.32 3.13
CA GLY A 144 28.63 -3.34 3.80
C GLY A 144 27.95 -2.02 4.12
N MET A 145 26.92 -1.64 3.35
CA MET A 145 26.16 -0.41 3.57
C MET A 145 24.96 -0.64 4.50
N GLU A 146 24.55 -1.88 4.73
CA GLU A 146 23.37 -2.22 5.54
C GLU A 146 23.39 -1.58 6.95
N GLN A 147 24.55 -1.50 7.59
CA GLN A 147 24.69 -0.86 8.90
C GLN A 147 24.41 0.64 8.85
N GLN A 148 24.92 1.35 7.83
CA GLN A 148 24.70 2.79 7.66
C GLN A 148 23.21 3.14 7.52
N PHE A 149 22.44 2.26 6.86
CA PHE A 149 20.99 2.42 6.75
C PHE A 149 20.25 2.15 8.06
N LYS A 150 20.81 1.32 8.95
CA LYS A 150 20.24 0.99 10.27
C LYS A 150 20.57 2.03 11.33
N ASP A 151 21.75 2.64 11.25
CA ASP A 151 22.25 3.59 12.25
C ASP A 151 21.55 4.98 12.21
N PHE A 152 20.62 5.18 11.28
CA PHE A 152 19.89 6.42 11.16
C PHE A 152 18.97 6.65 12.36
N GLN A 153 19.21 7.75 13.08
CA GLN A 153 18.32 8.21 14.12
C GLN A 153 17.22 9.10 13.51
N PRO A 154 15.94 8.70 13.60
CA PRO A 154 14.87 9.54 13.11
C PRO A 154 14.82 10.84 13.91
N LEU A 155 14.69 11.96 13.20
CA LEU A 155 14.43 13.25 13.82
C LEU A 155 13.16 13.16 14.69
N PRO A 156 13.14 13.81 15.86
CA PRO A 156 11.96 13.82 16.71
C PRO A 156 10.76 14.38 15.94
N GLU A 157 9.59 13.82 16.19
CA GLU A 157 8.37 14.31 15.54
C GLU A 157 8.17 15.79 15.86
N PRO A 158 7.88 16.64 14.85
CA PRO A 158 7.68 18.05 15.11
C PRO A 158 6.51 18.24 16.09
N PRO A 159 6.59 19.23 16.99
CA PRO A 159 5.52 19.48 17.94
C PRO A 159 4.20 19.76 17.23
N VAL A 160 3.09 19.39 17.89
CA VAL A 160 1.74 19.62 17.36
C VAL A 160 1.55 21.09 17.06
N ARG A 161 1.29 21.41 15.78
CA ARG A 161 0.98 22.76 15.35
C ARG A 161 -0.48 23.06 15.63
N TYR A 162 -0.77 24.28 16.08
CA TYR A 162 -2.13 24.74 16.30
C TYR A 162 -2.49 25.76 15.21
N VAL A 163 -3.70 25.69 14.68
CA VAL A 163 -4.23 26.67 13.71
C VAL A 163 -5.50 27.31 14.23
N PRO A 164 -5.78 28.57 13.87
CA PRO A 164 -7.03 29.21 14.24
C PRO A 164 -8.22 28.47 13.61
N TYR A 165 -9.35 28.44 14.34
CA TYR A 165 -10.60 27.95 13.76
C TYR A 165 -11.06 28.83 12.60
N PRO A 166 -11.76 28.26 11.60
CA PRO A 166 -12.42 29.04 10.55
C PRO A 166 -13.35 30.11 11.15
N PRO A 167 -13.55 31.27 10.47
CA PRO A 167 -14.20 32.45 11.07
C PRO A 167 -15.56 32.18 11.72
N LEU A 168 -16.42 31.39 11.06
CA LEU A 168 -17.75 31.04 11.59
C LEU A 168 -17.66 30.19 12.86
N LEU A 169 -16.85 29.13 12.83
CA LEU A 169 -16.68 28.23 13.98
C LEU A 169 -16.04 28.96 15.15
N ARG A 170 -15.04 29.82 14.88
CA ARG A 170 -14.43 30.70 15.88
C ARG A 170 -15.51 31.56 16.57
N ALA A 171 -16.36 32.23 15.79
CA ALA A 171 -17.43 33.07 16.33
C ALA A 171 -18.45 32.27 17.15
N MET A 172 -18.86 31.09 16.67
CA MET A 172 -19.79 30.21 17.40
C MET A 172 -19.22 29.72 18.73
N ILE A 173 -17.95 29.32 18.77
CA ILE A 173 -17.26 28.87 20.00
C ILE A 173 -17.17 30.02 21.01
N LEU A 174 -16.80 31.22 20.56
CA LEU A 174 -16.74 32.41 21.41
C LEU A 174 -18.14 32.78 21.97
N ALA A 175 -19.17 32.72 21.13
CA ALA A 175 -20.55 32.99 21.55
C ALA A 175 -21.07 31.96 22.57
N GLN A 176 -20.76 30.68 22.40
CA GLN A 176 -21.11 29.63 23.38
C GLN A 176 -20.40 29.83 24.72
N ARG A 177 -19.10 30.14 24.72
CA ARG A 177 -18.33 30.39 25.94
C ARG A 177 -18.88 31.58 26.72
N GLY A 178 -19.26 32.66 26.04
CA GLY A 178 -19.88 33.83 26.66
C GLY A 178 -21.27 33.54 27.27
N ARG A 179 -22.04 32.61 26.70
CA ARG A 179 -23.34 32.18 27.25
C ARG A 179 -23.25 31.27 28.46
N ALA A 180 -22.17 30.49 28.59
CA ALA A 180 -22.01 29.50 29.65
C ALA A 180 -21.54 30.08 31.01
N GLY A 181 -21.51 31.40 31.18
CA GLY A 181 -21.17 32.08 32.43
C GLY A 181 -19.71 31.89 32.89
N GLY A 182 -18.85 31.32 32.05
CA GLY A 182 -17.43 31.11 32.33
C GLY A 182 -16.61 32.39 32.15
N ARG A 183 -15.71 32.62 33.10
CA ARG A 183 -14.62 33.63 33.12
C ARG A 183 -14.18 34.07 31.72
N VAL A 184 -13.92 35.37 31.54
CA VAL A 184 -13.35 35.95 30.30
C VAL A 184 -11.99 35.29 30.02
N VAL A 185 -12.02 34.15 29.33
CA VAL A 185 -10.82 33.47 28.84
C VAL A 185 -10.46 34.18 27.54
N THR A 186 -9.41 35.00 27.60
CA THR A 186 -8.82 35.76 26.49
C THR A 186 -8.08 34.89 25.47
N GLU A 187 -8.02 33.58 25.68
CA GLU A 187 -7.30 32.66 24.82
C GLU A 187 -8.08 32.36 23.54
N GLU A 188 -7.46 32.65 22.40
CA GLU A 188 -8.03 32.32 21.11
C GLU A 188 -8.22 30.80 20.97
N PRO A 189 -9.42 30.33 20.58
CA PRO A 189 -9.62 28.92 20.33
C PRO A 189 -8.75 28.51 19.13
N ALA A 190 -7.88 27.53 19.33
CA ALA A 190 -7.02 26.97 18.29
C ALA A 190 -7.26 25.47 18.15
N LEU A 191 -7.28 25.00 16.91
CA LEU A 191 -7.44 23.60 16.55
C LEU A 191 -6.05 22.94 16.51
N PRO A 192 -5.78 21.89 17.31
CA PRO A 192 -4.56 21.11 17.16
C PRO A 192 -4.56 20.36 15.82
N LEU A 193 -3.52 20.55 15.01
CA LEU A 193 -3.27 19.79 13.77
C LEU A 193 -2.69 18.40 14.05
N GLN A 194 -3.03 17.79 15.17
CA GLN A 194 -2.66 16.40 15.44
C GLN A 194 -3.68 15.48 14.77
N ARG A 195 -3.26 14.80 13.70
CA ARG A 195 -4.08 13.72 13.11
C ARG A 195 -4.00 12.49 14.01
N ASN A 196 -4.82 12.45 15.06
CA ASN A 196 -4.95 11.29 15.95
C ASN A 196 -5.46 10.05 15.22
N VAL A 197 -6.15 10.24 14.09
CA VAL A 197 -6.61 9.17 13.22
C VAL A 197 -6.03 9.41 11.83
N VAL A 198 -5.06 8.58 11.45
CA VAL A 198 -4.59 8.53 10.08
C VAL A 198 -5.66 7.78 9.29
N PHE A 199 -6.66 8.51 8.79
CA PHE A 199 -7.53 8.00 7.75
C PHE A 199 -6.69 7.87 6.46
N ASN A 200 -5.88 6.82 6.38
CA ASN A 200 -5.07 6.51 5.21
C ASN A 200 -6.01 6.17 4.05
N VAL A 201 -5.57 6.38 2.80
CA VAL A 201 -6.26 5.90 1.59
C VAL A 201 -6.60 4.42 1.73
N GLU A 202 -5.71 3.63 2.34
CA GLU A 202 -5.98 2.22 2.66
C GLU A 202 -7.12 2.00 3.67
N TYR A 203 -7.28 2.88 4.67
CA TYR A 203 -8.40 2.80 5.61
C TYR A 203 -9.73 3.00 4.86
N PHE A 204 -9.81 4.04 4.02
CA PHE A 204 -11.00 4.28 3.21
C PHE A 204 -11.25 3.17 2.20
N ARG A 205 -10.20 2.65 1.57
CA ARG A 205 -10.33 1.54 0.62
C ARG A 205 -10.76 0.24 1.31
N LYS A 206 -10.25 -0.07 2.50
CA LYS A 206 -10.75 -1.19 3.32
C LYS A 206 -12.20 -0.98 3.73
N GLN A 207 -12.57 0.24 4.11
CA GLN A 207 -13.94 0.58 4.47
C GLN A 207 -14.89 0.48 3.27
N GLU A 208 -14.48 0.92 2.07
CA GLU A 208 -15.23 0.72 0.82
C GLU A 208 -15.34 -0.76 0.44
N GLU A 209 -14.27 -1.53 0.58
CA GLU A 209 -14.31 -2.97 0.34
C GLU A 209 -15.23 -3.69 1.35
N GLU A 210 -15.22 -3.29 2.63
CA GLU A 210 -16.17 -3.79 3.62
C GLU A 210 -17.60 -3.36 3.34
N ASN A 211 -17.82 -2.11 2.94
CA ASN A 211 -19.13 -1.60 2.59
C ASN A 211 -19.66 -2.32 1.34
N ARG A 212 -18.84 -2.54 0.30
CA ARG A 212 -19.21 -3.37 -0.86
C ARG A 212 -19.46 -4.84 -0.52
N ARG A 213 -18.86 -5.36 0.56
CA ARG A 213 -19.15 -6.72 1.06
C ARG A 213 -20.46 -6.76 1.86
N LYS A 214 -20.80 -5.69 2.57
CA LYS A 214 -22.03 -5.54 3.39
C LYS A 214 -23.24 -5.20 2.52
N GLU A 215 -23.07 -4.27 1.58
CA GLU A 215 -23.97 -4.01 0.46
C GLU A 215 -23.75 -5.10 -0.58
N GLY A 216 -24.24 -6.32 -0.30
CA GLY A 216 -24.27 -7.37 -1.31
C GLY A 216 -24.85 -6.79 -2.60
N THR A 217 -24.12 -6.94 -3.70
CA THR A 217 -24.37 -6.32 -5.00
C THR A 217 -25.88 -6.22 -5.26
N ALA A 218 -26.44 -5.02 -5.20
CA ALA A 218 -27.82 -4.79 -5.59
C ALA A 218 -27.92 -5.15 -7.08
N VAL A 219 -28.72 -6.19 -7.35
CA VAL A 219 -29.03 -6.68 -8.69
C VAL A 219 -29.80 -5.63 -9.46
#